data_AF-A0A9D2TZT4-F1
#
_entry.id   AF-A0A9D2TZT4-F1
#
_cell.length_a   1.000
_cell.length_b   1.000
_cell.length_c   1.000
_cell.angle_alpha   90.00
_cell.angle_beta   90.00
_cell.angle_gamma   90.00
#
_symmetry.space_group_name_H-M   'P 1'
#
loop_
_entity.id
_entity.type
_entity.pdbx_description
1 polymer ?
#
loop_
_entity_poly.entity_id
_entity_poly.type
_entity_poly.pdbx_seq_one_letter_code
_entity_poly.pdbx_strand_id
1 'polypeptide(L)' 'MIYRPLYVDRIMPYADTPFVKILTGVRRCGKSTILKMIMEKLKAERKIPAKRIISCRYDSMEYEDMTA' A
#
# COMPACT_ATOMS: atom_id res chain seq x y z
N MET A 1 0.95 -0.48 15.13
CA MET A 1 1.85 -0.40 13.94
C MET A 1 2.87 0.68 14.22
N ILE A 2 4.17 0.40 14.11
CA ILE A 2 5.20 1.42 14.32
C ILE A 2 5.35 2.22 13.03
N TYR A 3 5.12 3.53 13.08
CA TYR A 3 5.27 4.40 11.92
C TYR A 3 6.74 4.51 11.52
N ARG A 4 7.02 4.34 10.22
CA ARG A 4 8.38 4.43 9.66
C ARG A 4 8.42 5.51 8.58
N PRO A 5 8.62 6.79 8.96
CA PRO A 5 8.51 7.93 8.06
C PRO A 5 9.42 7.81 6.84
N LEU A 6 10.67 7.37 7.03
CA LEU A 6 11.67 7.23 5.97
C LEU A 6 11.16 6.51 4.70
N TYR A 7 10.41 5.42 4.86
CA TYR A 7 9.89 4.66 3.72
C TYR A 7 8.75 5.39 3.03
N VAL A 8 7.83 5.95 3.83
CA VAL A 8 6.63 6.61 3.31
C VAL A 8 7.02 7.90 2.59
N ASP A 9 7.88 8.70 3.20
CA ASP A 9 8.31 10.00 2.67
C ASP A 9 9.13 9.85 1.39
N ARG A 10 9.82 8.73 1.20
CA ARG A 10 10.50 8.41 -0.08
C ARG A 10 9.56 7.96 -1.19
N ILE A 11 8.40 7.38 -0.85
CA ILE A 11 7.45 6.84 -1.84
C ILE A 11 6.42 7.89 -2.28
N MET A 12 5.93 8.70 -1.34
CA MET A 12 4.85 9.66 -1.58
C MET A 12 5.08 10.69 -2.69
N PRO A 13 6.31 11.17 -2.97
CA PRO A 13 6.57 12.05 -4.12
C PRO A 13 6.16 11.43 -5.46
N TYR A 14 6.10 10.10 -5.55
CA TYR A 14 5.75 9.36 -6.75
C TYR A 14 4.29 8.90 -6.78
N ALA A 15 3.46 9.26 -5.77
CA ALA A 15 2.09 8.75 -5.66
C ALA A 15 1.22 9.14 -6.88
N ASP A 16 1.33 10.40 -7.34
CA ASP A 16 0.48 10.98 -8.40
C ASP A 16 1.07 10.87 -9.80
N THR A 17 2.10 10.04 -9.98
CA THR A 17 2.68 9.78 -11.31
C THR A 17 1.88 8.71 -12.05
N PRO A 18 1.83 8.75 -13.40
CA PRO A 18 1.02 7.81 -14.21
C PRO A 18 1.55 6.36 -14.23
N PHE A 19 2.66 6.08 -13.52
CA PHE A 19 3.27 4.77 -13.49
C PHE A 19 2.79 3.93 -12.31
N VAL A 20 2.83 2.61 -12.50
CA VAL A 20 2.60 1.63 -11.43
C VAL A 20 3.85 1.56 -10.55
N LYS A 21 3.66 1.72 -9.23
CA LYS A 21 4.74 1.65 -8.24
C LYS A 21 4.82 0.22 -7.69
N ILE A 22 5.95 -0.45 -7.92
CA ILE A 22 6.19 -1.81 -7.43
C ILE A 22 7.13 -1.76 -6.23
N LEU A 23 6.67 -2.27 -5.08
CA LEU A 23 7.50 -2.45 -3.89
C LEU A 23 8.02 -3.89 -3.84
N THR A 24 9.31 -4.08 -4.13
CA THR A 24 9.97 -5.39 -4.12
C THR A 24 10.71 -5.65 -2.81
N GLY A 25 11.11 -6.90 -2.57
CA GLY A 25 11.94 -7.29 -1.42
C GLY A 25 11.61 -8.67 -0.86
N VAL A 26 12.42 -9.17 0.06
CA VAL A 26 12.30 -10.51 0.64
C VAL A 26 11.01 -10.74 1.41
N ARG A 27 10.56 -12.00 1.53
CA ARG A 27 9.38 -12.37 2.32
C ARG A 27 9.54 -11.86 3.77
N ARG A 28 8.44 -11.36 4.36
CA ARG A 28 8.39 -10.79 5.73
C ARG A 28 9.20 -9.50 5.99
N CYS A 29 9.76 -8.82 4.97
CA CYS A 29 10.43 -7.52 5.20
C CYS A 29 9.48 -6.33 5.49
N GLY A 30 8.16 -6.53 5.53
CA GLY A 30 7.20 -5.49 5.91
C GLY A 30 6.60 -4.67 4.76
N LYS A 31 6.69 -5.13 3.51
CA LYS A 31 6.09 -4.45 2.34
C LYS A 31 4.60 -4.13 2.52
N SER A 32 3.80 -5.11 2.94
CA SER A 32 2.36 -4.91 3.19
C SER A 32 2.10 -3.91 4.32
N THR A 33 3.01 -3.81 5.29
CA THR A 33 2.98 -2.80 6.34
C THR A 33 3.28 -1.41 5.77
N ILE A 34 4.23 -1.27 4.86
CA ILE A 34 4.49 0.01 4.16
C ILE A 34 3.28 0.46 3.34
N LEU A 35 2.67 -0.44 2.57
CA LEU A 35 1.44 -0.15 1.81
C LEU A 35 0.31 0.33 2.73
N LYS A 36 0.14 -0.27 3.90
CA LYS A 36 -0.83 0.19 4.91
C LYS A 36 -0.50 1.60 5.42
N MET A 37 0.76 1.93 5.67
CA MET A 37 1.14 3.30 6.09
C MET A 37 0.85 4.33 5.00
N ILE A 38 1.07 3.99 3.73
CA ILE A 38 0.73 4.85 2.59
C ILE A 38 -0.79 5.09 2.55
N MET A 39 -1.60 4.05 2.70
CA MET A 39 -3.06 4.19 2.77
C MET A 39 -3.50 5.14 3.88
N GLU A 40 -2.94 5.03 5.08
CA GLU A 40 -3.26 5.93 6.19
C GLU A 40 -2.82 7.38 5.91
N LYS A 41 -1.65 7.59 5.29
CA LYS A 41 -1.19 8.93 4.91
C LYS A 41 -2.10 9.57 3.84
N LEU A 42 -2.55 8.79 2.86
CA LEU A 42 -3.54 9.23 1.86
C LEU A 42 -4.87 9.66 2.49
N LYS A 43 -5.35 8.93 3.50
CA LYS A 43 -6.56 9.31 4.25
C LYS A 43 -6.32 10.57 5.09
N ALA A 44 -5.21 10.63 5.83
CA ALA A 44 -4.96 11.69 6.80
C ALA A 44 -4.63 13.04 6.15
N GLU A 45 -3.71 13.05 5.18
CA GLU A 45 -3.17 14.27 4.57
C GLU A 45 -3.98 14.72 3.36
N ARG A 46 -4.41 13.78 2.52
CA ARG A 46 -5.15 14.09 1.28
C ARG A 46 -6.66 13.95 1.42
N LYS A 47 -7.14 13.58 2.60
CA LYS A 47 -8.57 13.39 2.91
C LYS A 47 -9.28 12.45 1.93
N ILE A 48 -8.57 11.48 1.37
CA ILE A 48 -9.15 10.51 0.44
C ILE A 48 -10.08 9.57 1.23
N PRO A 49 -11.37 9.49 0.87
CA PRO A 49 -12.30 8.58 1.54
C PRO A 49 -11.87 7.12 1.38
N ALA A 50 -12.04 6.30 2.42
CA ALA A 50 -11.65 4.89 2.39
C ALA A 50 -12.30 4.11 1.23
N LYS A 51 -13.53 4.46 0.84
CA LYS A 51 -14.24 3.88 -0.33
C LYS A 51 -13.53 4.08 -1.67
N ARG A 52 -12.58 5.01 -1.76
CA ARG A 52 -11.76 5.29 -2.95
C ARG A 52 -10.37 4.63 -2.87
N ILE A 53 -10.13 3.80 -1.86
CA ILE A 53 -8.88 3.06 -1.67
C ILE A 53 -9.21 1.57 -1.75
N ILE A 54 -8.81 0.91 -2.83
CA ILE A 54 -8.99 -0.53 -3.01
C ILE A 54 -7.69 -1.22 -2.59
N SER A 55 -7.79 -2.16 -1.65
CA SER A 55 -6.67 -2.96 -1.16
C SER A 55 -7.00 -4.43 -1.31
N CYS A 56 -6.31 -5.10 -2.23
CA CYS A 56 -6.45 -6.53 -2.46
C CYS A 56 -5.25 -7.29 -1.87
N ARG A 57 -5.53 -8.40 -1.20
CA ARG A 57 -4.50 -9.31 -0.67
C ARG A 57 -4.63 -10.65 -1.39
N TYR A 58 -3.88 -10.82 -2.47
CA TYR A 58 -3.98 -12.02 -3.30
C TYR A 58 -3.40 -13.29 -2.66
N ASP A 59 -2.75 -13.19 -1.49
CA ASP A 59 -2.33 -14.34 -0.69
C ASP A 59 -3.32 -14.69 0.44
N SER A 60 -4.51 -14.05 0.51
CA SER A 60 -5.57 -14.50 1.42
C SER A 60 -6.41 -15.60 0.77
N MET A 61 -6.95 -16.49 1.62
CA MET A 61 -7.91 -17.54 1.24
C MET A 61 -9.17 -16.99 0.55
N GLU A 62 -9.47 -15.70 0.73
CA GLU A 62 -10.59 -15.02 0.06
C GLU A 62 -10.46 -15.01 -1.48
N TYR A 63 -9.26 -15.24 -2.01
CA TYR A 63 -8.97 -15.25 -3.45
C TYR A 63 -8.59 -16.64 -3.96
N GLU A 64 -8.74 -17.69 -3.15
CA GLU A 64 -8.28 -19.05 -3.48
C GLU A 64 -9.00 -19.64 -4.70
N ASP A 65 -10.27 -19.26 -4.92
CA ASP A 65 -11.07 -19.68 -6.06
C ASP A 65 -11.04 -18.70 -7.25
N MET A 66 -10.30 -17.59 -7.15
CA MET A 66 -10.17 -16.66 -8.28
C MET A 66 -9.21 -17.24 -9.32
N THR A 67 -9.79 -17.77 -10.41
CA THR A 67 -9.06 -18.18 -11.60
C THR A 67 -8.90 -17.01 -12.58
N ALA A 68 -7.83 -17.07 -13.38
CA ALA A 68 -7.45 -16.04 -14.35
C ALA A 68 -8.40 -15.95 -15.55
#